data_AF-A0A9P6ZHD5-F1
#
_entry.id   AF-A0A9P6ZHD5-F1
#
_cell.length_a   1.000
_cell.length_b   1.000
_cell.length_c   1.000
_cell.angle_alpha   90.00
_cell.angle_beta   90.00
_cell.angle_gamma   90.00
#
_symmetry.space_group_name_H-M   'P 1'
#
loop_
_entity.id
_entity.type
_entity.pdbx_description
1 polymer ?
#
loop_
_entity_poly.entity_id
_entity_poly.type
_entity_poly.pdbx_seq_one_letter_code
_entity_poly.pdbx_strand_id
1 'polypeptide(L)'
;MRPPITPPTNHLALPSCPTSPGKATFSYKISVGNEISDDVLNVCAELFSSNYGFWGKQASTISKYTIPGKNVKMTGARLQEQCLSHPEHTVLVTYYLQVNTLEGPQLKGHAFATVWDYGQTKVGWVTQLVVDEQVHQRYIATQLLQAFKFHTLFFGVNIVGLVSSHPAACNALAKYAAGNIKDINLNFIRKHASGILATSPISYLRAAQLRGTLFEDDCDSGAISSVFTKFYVDHTEPLKVLSQYQARDQWCLGELLDGHEFLAIFPISPVPVSPITPIEPQSPTKS
;
A
#
# COMPACT_ATOMS: atom_id res chain seq x y z
N MET A 1 -29.22 0.42 -34.31
CA MET A 1 -28.11 -0.06 -33.45
C MET A 1 -27.42 1.15 -32.86
N ARG A 2 -27.47 1.34 -31.53
CA ARG A 2 -26.72 2.41 -30.86
C ARG A 2 -25.27 1.94 -30.66
N PRO A 3 -24.26 2.81 -30.84
CA PRO A 3 -22.88 2.45 -30.58
C PRO A 3 -22.65 2.22 -29.07
N PRO A 4 -21.62 1.45 -28.69
CA PRO A 4 -21.30 1.20 -27.29
C PRO A 4 -20.82 2.50 -26.64
N ILE A 5 -21.39 2.82 -25.48
CA ILE A 5 -20.95 3.94 -24.64
C ILE A 5 -19.75 3.44 -23.84
N THR A 6 -18.56 3.88 -24.21
CA THR A 6 -17.34 3.69 -23.40
C THR A 6 -17.47 4.55 -22.13
N PRO A 7 -17.25 4.00 -20.93
CA PRO A 7 -17.24 4.79 -19.70
C PRO A 7 -16.04 5.75 -19.70
N PRO A 8 -16.16 6.93 -19.06
CA PRO A 8 -15.09 7.92 -19.04
C PRO A 8 -13.92 7.46 -18.15
N THR A 9 -12.78 7.19 -18.77
CA THR A 9 -11.52 6.98 -18.06
C THR A 9 -11.03 8.33 -17.51
N ASN A 10 -11.19 8.57 -16.22
CA ASN A 10 -10.68 9.77 -15.56
C ASN A 10 -9.15 9.70 -15.42
N HIS A 11 -8.43 10.13 -16.46
CA HIS A 11 -6.99 10.41 -16.39
C HIS A 11 -6.77 11.74 -15.65
N LEU A 12 -6.59 11.69 -14.33
CA LEU A 12 -6.13 12.85 -13.55
C LEU A 12 -4.62 13.02 -13.74
N ALA A 13 -4.23 13.91 -14.67
CA ALA A 13 -2.86 14.39 -14.78
C ALA A 13 -2.60 15.47 -13.70
N LEU A 14 -1.70 15.20 -12.77
CA LEU A 14 -1.19 16.20 -11.82
C LEU A 14 -0.17 17.13 -12.51
N PRO A 15 0.00 18.39 -12.05
CA PRO A 15 0.77 19.41 -12.77
C PRO A 15 2.22 18.99 -13.02
N SER A 16 2.56 18.91 -14.31
CA SER A 16 3.90 18.58 -14.80
C SER A 16 4.85 19.76 -14.63
N CYS A 17 6.03 19.51 -14.04
CA CYS A 17 7.17 20.42 -14.05
C CYS A 17 7.73 20.54 -15.48
N PRO A 18 8.08 21.73 -16.00
CA PRO A 18 8.40 21.90 -17.41
C PRO A 18 9.72 21.21 -17.73
N THR A 19 9.80 20.43 -18.80
CA THR A 19 11.13 20.10 -19.33
C THR A 19 11.24 19.68 -20.79
N SER A 20 12.45 19.97 -21.28
CA SER A 20 13.07 19.81 -22.60
C SER A 20 12.91 18.43 -23.27
N PRO A 21 13.10 18.35 -24.59
CA PRO A 21 12.87 17.14 -25.38
C PRO A 21 13.98 16.10 -25.14
N GLY A 22 13.57 14.88 -24.76
CA GLY A 22 14.45 13.75 -24.43
C GLY A 22 14.23 13.15 -23.03
N LYS A 23 13.20 13.59 -22.30
CA LYS A 23 13.03 13.29 -20.87
C LYS A 23 12.04 12.15 -20.61
N ALA A 24 12.43 11.23 -19.73
CA ALA A 24 11.55 10.18 -19.23
C ALA A 24 10.24 10.77 -18.70
N THR A 25 9.12 10.25 -19.17
CA THR A 25 7.77 10.66 -18.75
C THR A 25 7.25 9.64 -17.73
N PHE A 26 6.55 10.13 -16.71
CA PHE A 26 5.91 9.26 -15.72
C PHE A 26 4.42 9.56 -15.62
N SER A 27 3.64 8.57 -15.25
CA SER A 27 2.20 8.72 -15.02
C SER A 27 1.71 7.83 -13.89
N TYR A 28 0.62 8.26 -13.26
CA TYR A 28 -0.12 7.46 -12.29
C TYR A 28 -1.48 7.10 -12.87
N LYS A 29 -1.97 5.91 -12.54
CA LYS A 29 -3.35 5.51 -12.79
C LYS A 29 -3.95 5.01 -11.49
N ILE A 30 -5.16 5.46 -11.19
CA ILE A 30 -5.95 5.03 -10.05
C ILE A 30 -7.13 4.24 -10.62
N SER A 31 -7.33 3.01 -10.15
CA SER A 31 -8.40 2.11 -10.60
C SER A 31 -9.16 1.55 -9.39
N VAL A 32 -10.48 1.48 -9.46
CA VAL A 32 -11.29 0.77 -8.45
C VAL A 32 -11.26 -0.73 -8.74
N GLY A 33 -11.36 -1.57 -7.71
CA GLY A 33 -11.16 -3.02 -7.81
C GLY A 33 -11.99 -3.70 -8.90
N ASN A 34 -13.24 -3.27 -9.11
CA ASN A 34 -14.13 -3.81 -10.14
C ASN A 34 -13.67 -3.54 -11.59
N GLU A 35 -12.77 -2.57 -11.80
CA GLU A 35 -12.26 -2.17 -13.12
C GLU A 35 -10.86 -2.75 -13.40
N ILE A 36 -10.29 -3.50 -12.46
CA ILE A 36 -8.95 -4.08 -12.61
C ILE A 36 -9.06 -5.38 -13.40
N SER A 37 -8.48 -5.38 -14.60
CA SER A 37 -8.44 -6.57 -15.46
C SER A 37 -7.36 -7.56 -15.04
N ASP A 38 -7.52 -8.81 -15.48
CA ASP A 38 -6.52 -9.88 -15.29
C ASP A 38 -5.14 -9.50 -15.84
N ASP A 39 -5.09 -8.77 -16.97
CA ASP A 39 -3.84 -8.28 -17.54
C ASP A 39 -3.10 -7.35 -16.58
N VAL A 40 -3.81 -6.42 -15.94
CA VAL A 40 -3.22 -5.52 -14.94
C VAL A 40 -2.73 -6.31 -13.72
N LEU A 41 -3.49 -7.31 -13.28
CA LEU A 41 -3.11 -8.19 -12.17
C LEU A 41 -1.86 -9.00 -12.49
N ASN A 42 -1.76 -9.52 -13.71
CA ASN A 42 -0.60 -10.29 -14.15
C ASN A 42 0.65 -9.41 -14.20
N VAL A 43 0.57 -8.20 -14.74
CA VAL A 43 1.71 -7.25 -14.74
C VAL A 43 2.11 -6.85 -13.31
N CYS A 44 1.15 -6.62 -12.40
CA CYS A 44 1.46 -6.35 -10.99
C CYS A 44 2.10 -7.56 -10.31
N ALA A 45 1.63 -8.77 -10.61
CA ALA A 45 2.16 -10.01 -10.05
C ALA A 45 3.58 -10.32 -10.57
N GLU A 46 3.89 -9.98 -11.82
CA GLU A 46 5.24 -10.05 -12.39
C GLU A 46 6.19 -9.06 -11.71
N LEU A 47 5.75 -7.81 -11.51
CA LEU A 47 6.52 -6.80 -10.79
C LEU A 47 6.81 -7.26 -9.36
N PHE A 48 5.78 -7.73 -8.64
CA PHE A 48 5.93 -8.31 -7.30
C PHE A 48 6.95 -9.46 -7.30
N SER A 49 6.78 -10.42 -8.22
CA SER A 49 7.59 -11.65 -8.29
C SER A 49 9.06 -11.42 -8.60
N SER A 50 9.41 -10.20 -9.00
CA SER A 50 10.76 -9.79 -9.38
C SER A 50 11.38 -8.83 -8.36
N ASN A 51 10.58 -8.16 -7.52
CA ASN A 51 11.07 -7.06 -6.66
C ASN A 51 10.70 -7.19 -5.18
N TYR A 52 9.74 -8.06 -4.81
CA TYR A 52 9.26 -8.12 -3.43
C TYR A 52 10.31 -8.68 -2.46
N GLY A 53 11.12 -9.64 -2.92
CA GLY A 53 12.21 -10.23 -2.16
C GLY A 53 12.31 -11.74 -2.31
N PHE A 54 13.14 -12.33 -1.46
CA PHE A 54 13.48 -13.75 -1.47
C PHE A 54 12.90 -14.46 -0.25
N TRP A 55 12.70 -15.77 -0.35
CA TRP A 55 12.39 -16.59 0.80
C TRP A 55 13.59 -16.72 1.74
N GLY A 56 13.38 -16.51 3.03
CA GLY A 56 14.37 -16.71 4.07
C GLY A 56 14.57 -18.19 4.40
N LYS A 57 15.53 -18.48 5.29
CA LYS A 57 15.90 -19.87 5.65
C LYS A 57 14.75 -20.67 6.25
N GLN A 58 13.90 -20.03 7.05
CA GLN A 58 12.77 -20.67 7.72
C GLN A 58 11.58 -20.92 6.78
N ALA A 59 11.59 -20.40 5.54
CA ALA A 59 10.46 -20.51 4.64
C ALA A 59 10.12 -21.97 4.26
N SER A 60 11.11 -22.86 4.23
CA SER A 60 10.91 -24.29 3.95
C SER A 60 10.01 -25.01 4.96
N THR A 61 9.81 -24.41 6.15
CA THR A 61 8.91 -24.94 7.18
C THR A 61 7.43 -24.69 6.87
N ILE A 62 7.12 -23.70 6.02
CA ILE A 62 5.74 -23.38 5.62
C ILE A 62 5.26 -24.35 4.54
N SER A 63 6.11 -24.61 3.54
CA SER A 63 5.74 -25.38 2.35
C SER A 63 6.98 -25.86 1.60
N LYS A 64 6.84 -26.96 0.86
CA LYS A 64 7.88 -27.45 -0.06
C LYS A 64 8.12 -26.50 -1.25
N TYR A 65 7.21 -25.56 -1.50
CA TYR A 65 7.30 -24.61 -2.61
C TYR A 65 7.97 -23.27 -2.23
N THR A 66 8.21 -23.03 -0.94
CA THR A 66 8.87 -21.83 -0.42
C THR A 66 10.36 -22.09 -0.23
N ILE A 67 11.07 -22.07 -1.35
CA ILE A 67 12.49 -22.45 -1.44
C ILE A 67 13.38 -21.28 -1.00
N PRO A 68 14.20 -21.43 0.06
CA PRO A 68 15.10 -20.37 0.52
C PRO A 68 16.01 -19.84 -0.61
N GLY A 69 16.20 -18.52 -0.65
CA GLY A 69 16.99 -17.83 -1.67
C GLY A 69 16.32 -17.73 -3.05
N LYS A 70 15.13 -18.29 -3.25
CA LYS A 70 14.31 -18.05 -4.45
C LYS A 70 13.36 -16.87 -4.21
N ASN A 71 13.03 -16.17 -5.29
CA ASN A 71 12.05 -15.09 -5.27
C ASN A 71 10.71 -15.57 -4.71
N VAL A 72 10.08 -14.72 -3.90
CA VAL A 72 8.67 -14.87 -3.55
C VAL A 72 7.86 -14.69 -4.84
N LYS A 73 7.09 -15.71 -5.23
CA LYS A 73 6.28 -15.67 -6.45
C LYS A 73 4.81 -15.38 -6.16
N MET A 74 4.23 -14.59 -7.05
CA MET A 74 2.83 -14.18 -7.05
C MET A 74 2.25 -14.42 -8.45
N THR A 75 0.98 -14.84 -8.50
CA THR A 75 0.21 -14.94 -9.75
C THR A 75 -0.89 -13.89 -9.73
N GLY A 76 -1.44 -13.52 -10.88
CA GLY A 76 -2.59 -12.61 -10.96
C GLY A 76 -3.77 -13.11 -10.11
N ALA A 77 -4.09 -14.41 -10.18
CA ALA A 77 -5.15 -15.04 -9.38
C ALA A 77 -4.92 -14.94 -7.86
N ARG A 78 -3.68 -15.18 -7.39
CA ARG A 78 -3.36 -15.04 -5.96
C ARG A 78 -3.41 -13.58 -5.51
N LEU A 79 -2.95 -12.67 -6.36
CA LEU A 79 -3.00 -11.24 -6.10
C LEU A 79 -4.45 -10.74 -6.04
N GLN A 80 -5.33 -11.25 -6.91
CA GLN A 80 -6.77 -11.02 -6.86
C GLN A 80 -7.38 -11.51 -5.53
N GLU A 81 -7.10 -12.75 -5.14
CA GLU A 81 -7.60 -13.32 -3.88
C GLU A 81 -7.15 -12.50 -2.66
N GLN A 82 -5.88 -12.09 -2.62
CA GLN A 82 -5.30 -11.42 -1.46
C GLN A 82 -5.59 -9.92 -1.39
N CYS A 83 -5.64 -9.22 -2.53
CA CYS A 83 -5.77 -7.76 -2.58
C CYS A 83 -7.14 -7.29 -3.07
N LEU A 84 -7.89 -8.11 -3.81
CA LEU A 84 -9.19 -7.78 -4.43
C LEU A 84 -10.31 -8.73 -4.00
N SER A 85 -10.23 -9.31 -2.79
CA SER A 85 -11.35 -10.08 -2.22
C SER A 85 -12.63 -9.26 -2.05
N HIS A 86 -12.53 -7.94 -1.99
CA HIS A 86 -13.63 -6.98 -1.84
C HIS A 86 -13.44 -5.83 -2.84
N PRO A 87 -13.63 -6.08 -4.15
CA PRO A 87 -13.22 -5.18 -5.22
C PRO A 87 -13.95 -3.82 -5.20
N GLU A 88 -15.17 -3.76 -4.70
CA GLU A 88 -15.93 -2.52 -4.49
C GLU A 88 -15.33 -1.60 -3.42
N HIS A 89 -14.45 -2.13 -2.58
CA HIS A 89 -13.81 -1.44 -1.47
C HIS A 89 -12.29 -1.30 -1.65
N THR A 90 -11.74 -1.78 -2.76
CA THR A 90 -10.29 -1.70 -3.03
C THR A 90 -9.97 -0.69 -4.13
N VAL A 91 -8.87 0.04 -3.94
CA VAL A 91 -8.24 0.90 -4.94
C VAL A 91 -6.86 0.35 -5.28
N LEU A 92 -6.52 0.36 -6.56
CA LEU A 92 -5.17 0.14 -7.07
C LEU A 92 -4.62 1.46 -7.61
N VAL A 93 -3.41 1.82 -7.17
CA VAL A 93 -2.60 2.86 -7.80
C VAL A 93 -1.42 2.19 -8.49
N THR A 94 -1.21 2.51 -9.77
CA THR A 94 -0.05 2.06 -10.55
C THR A 94 0.78 3.27 -11.00
N TYR A 95 2.10 3.13 -10.95
CA TYR A 95 3.07 4.10 -11.44
C TYR A 95 3.80 3.55 -12.67
N TYR A 96 3.71 4.27 -13.77
CA TYR A 96 4.37 3.93 -15.03
C TYR A 96 5.49 4.90 -15.35
N LEU A 97 6.58 4.38 -15.89
CA LEU A 97 7.71 5.16 -16.40
C LEU A 97 7.94 4.81 -17.87
N GLN A 98 8.04 5.84 -18.70
CA GLN A 98 8.43 5.73 -20.10
C GLN A 98 9.74 6.48 -20.31
N VAL A 99 10.83 5.74 -20.52
CA VAL A 99 12.17 6.32 -20.74
C VAL A 99 12.46 6.51 -22.23
N ASN A 100 12.00 5.58 -23.06
CA ASN A 100 12.20 5.59 -24.51
C ASN A 100 10.84 5.72 -25.23
N THR A 101 10.76 6.55 -26.26
CA THR A 101 9.53 6.70 -27.07
C THR A 101 9.24 5.48 -27.95
N LEU A 102 10.26 4.65 -28.22
CA LEU A 102 10.11 3.40 -28.97
C LEU A 102 9.53 2.26 -28.13
N GLU A 103 9.62 2.36 -26.79
CA GLU A 103 9.04 1.39 -25.87
C GLU A 103 7.78 1.97 -25.22
N GLY A 104 6.82 1.08 -24.93
CA GLY A 104 5.64 1.44 -24.16
C GLY A 104 5.99 1.80 -22.70
N PRO A 105 5.07 2.47 -21.98
CA PRO A 105 5.24 2.74 -20.56
C PRO A 105 5.36 1.43 -19.76
N GLN A 106 6.38 1.35 -18.90
CA GLN A 106 6.62 0.18 -18.04
C GLN A 106 6.10 0.43 -16.63
N LEU A 107 5.46 -0.59 -16.02
CA LEU A 107 5.04 -0.52 -14.63
C LEU A 107 6.28 -0.53 -13.73
N LYS A 108 6.43 0.49 -12.88
CA LYS A 108 7.56 0.64 -11.95
C LYS A 108 7.14 0.67 -10.48
N GLY A 109 5.85 0.60 -10.21
CA GLY A 109 5.35 0.43 -8.86
C GLY A 109 3.84 0.33 -8.82
N HIS A 110 3.33 -0.31 -7.79
CA HIS A 110 1.90 -0.38 -7.52
C HIS A 110 1.60 -0.42 -6.03
N ALA A 111 0.40 0.01 -5.68
CA ALA A 111 -0.13 -0.08 -4.33
C ALA A 111 -1.60 -0.49 -4.37
N PHE A 112 -1.96 -1.53 -3.63
CA PHE A 112 -3.35 -1.89 -3.35
C PHE A 112 -3.72 -1.39 -1.96
N ALA A 113 -4.94 -0.87 -1.82
CA ALA A 113 -5.48 -0.58 -0.52
C ALA A 113 -7.00 -0.80 -0.45
N THR A 114 -7.44 -1.40 0.65
CA THR A 114 -8.84 -1.75 0.91
C THR A 114 -9.39 -0.89 2.03
N VAL A 115 -10.64 -0.48 1.89
CA VAL A 115 -11.33 0.41 2.83
C VAL A 115 -12.46 -0.34 3.53
N TRP A 116 -12.58 -0.21 4.86
CA TRP A 116 -13.71 -0.77 5.60
C TRP A 116 -14.06 0.05 6.83
N ASP A 117 -15.23 -0.23 7.41
CA ASP A 117 -15.72 0.43 8.60
C ASP A 117 -15.19 -0.22 9.89
N TYR A 118 -14.82 0.61 10.85
CA TYR A 118 -14.45 0.22 12.21
C TYR A 118 -15.18 1.15 13.19
N GLY A 119 -16.35 0.70 13.66
CA GLY A 119 -17.23 1.56 14.46
C GLY A 119 -17.72 2.77 13.67
N GLN A 120 -17.46 3.98 14.17
CA GLN A 120 -17.76 5.24 13.46
C GLN A 120 -16.59 5.74 12.60
N THR A 121 -15.50 4.97 12.55
CA THR A 121 -14.28 5.30 11.82
C THR A 121 -14.18 4.47 10.54
N LYS A 122 -13.42 4.96 9.57
CA LYS A 122 -13.18 4.29 8.30
C LYS A 122 -11.68 4.07 8.14
N VAL A 123 -11.30 2.82 7.95
CA VAL A 123 -9.92 2.37 7.81
C VAL A 123 -9.58 2.26 6.34
N GLY A 124 -8.45 2.84 5.91
CA GLY A 124 -7.82 2.57 4.62
C GLY A 124 -6.54 1.79 4.83
N TRP A 125 -6.49 0.55 4.37
CA TRP A 125 -5.37 -0.34 4.65
C TRP A 125 -4.61 -0.68 3.38
N VAL A 126 -3.30 -0.45 3.39
CA VAL A 126 -2.42 -0.83 2.29
C VAL A 126 -2.15 -2.33 2.38
N THR A 127 -2.71 -3.10 1.45
CA THR A 127 -2.59 -4.56 1.41
C THR A 127 -1.33 -5.02 0.69
N GLN A 128 -0.85 -4.23 -0.26
CA GLN A 128 0.39 -4.51 -0.97
C GLN A 128 0.98 -3.21 -1.51
N LEU A 129 2.31 -3.08 -1.40
CA LEU A 129 3.08 -1.96 -1.93
C LEU A 129 4.37 -2.51 -2.54
N VAL A 130 4.56 -2.30 -3.84
CA VAL A 130 5.75 -2.76 -4.57
C VAL A 130 6.30 -1.61 -5.39
N VAL A 131 7.62 -1.44 -5.36
CA VAL A 131 8.35 -0.50 -6.22
C VAL A 131 9.50 -1.27 -6.85
N ASP A 132 9.74 -1.01 -8.13
CA ASP A 132 10.87 -1.59 -8.87
C ASP A 132 12.20 -1.15 -8.22
N GLU A 133 13.05 -2.12 -7.88
CA GLU A 133 14.32 -1.89 -7.19
C GLU A 133 15.31 -1.05 -8.03
N GLN A 134 15.20 -1.14 -9.37
CA GLN A 134 16.09 -0.47 -10.30
C GLN A 134 15.78 1.04 -10.39
N VAL A 135 14.63 1.45 -9.87
CA VAL A 135 14.27 2.87 -9.81
C VAL A 135 14.78 3.46 -8.50
N HIS A 136 16.09 3.70 -8.47
CA HIS A 136 16.76 4.34 -7.34
C HIS A 136 16.28 5.79 -7.18
N GLN A 137 15.66 6.08 -6.02
CA GLN A 137 15.18 7.39 -5.55
C GLN A 137 13.98 7.98 -6.29
N ARG A 138 13.03 8.54 -5.50
CA ARG A 138 12.04 9.61 -5.80
C ARG A 138 10.72 9.42 -5.06
N TYR A 139 10.75 9.01 -3.79
CA TYR A 139 9.51 8.96 -2.98
C TYR A 139 8.36 8.17 -3.66
N ILE A 140 8.66 7.19 -4.54
CA ILE A 140 7.63 6.55 -5.39
C ILE A 140 6.62 5.83 -4.51
N ALA A 141 7.08 5.08 -3.52
CA ALA A 141 6.22 4.49 -2.49
C ALA A 141 5.32 5.54 -1.85
N THR A 142 5.88 6.67 -1.40
CA THR A 142 5.09 7.77 -0.83
C THR A 142 4.09 8.34 -1.84
N GLN A 143 4.47 8.57 -3.09
CA GLN A 143 3.59 9.12 -4.12
C GLN A 143 2.45 8.16 -4.47
N LEU A 144 2.73 6.85 -4.60
CA LEU A 144 1.72 5.81 -4.77
C LEU A 144 0.70 5.86 -3.63
N LEU A 145 1.16 5.93 -2.38
CA LEU A 145 0.25 6.04 -1.24
C LEU A 145 -0.53 7.36 -1.26
N GLN A 146 0.13 8.50 -1.51
CA GLN A 146 -0.55 9.81 -1.57
C GLN A 146 -1.63 9.84 -2.65
N ALA A 147 -1.45 9.12 -3.75
CA ALA A 147 -2.43 9.06 -4.83
C ALA A 147 -3.79 8.49 -4.38
N PHE A 148 -3.83 7.64 -3.34
CA PHE A 148 -5.10 7.16 -2.78
C PHE A 148 -6.04 8.30 -2.35
N LYS A 149 -5.49 9.44 -1.91
CA LYS A 149 -6.30 10.60 -1.48
C LYS A 149 -7.17 11.21 -2.58
N PHE A 150 -6.86 10.94 -3.85
CA PHE A 150 -7.65 11.44 -4.98
C PHE A 150 -8.83 10.53 -5.35
N HIS A 151 -8.95 9.34 -4.74
CA HIS A 151 -10.07 8.45 -4.98
C HIS A 151 -11.18 8.65 -3.95
N THR A 152 -12.44 8.63 -4.40
CA THR A 152 -13.62 8.87 -3.54
C THR A 152 -13.79 7.83 -2.43
N LEU A 153 -13.34 6.59 -2.62
CA LEU A 153 -13.33 5.57 -1.54
C LEU A 153 -12.50 6.00 -0.32
N PHE A 154 -11.46 6.80 -0.54
CA PHE A 154 -10.63 7.34 0.53
C PHE A 154 -11.20 8.62 1.16
N PHE A 155 -12.32 9.13 0.66
CA PHE A 155 -13.02 10.23 1.31
C PHE A 155 -13.66 9.73 2.62
N GLY A 156 -13.38 10.45 3.70
CA GLY A 156 -13.82 10.05 5.04
C GLY A 156 -12.94 9.00 5.73
N VAL A 157 -11.90 8.47 5.08
CA VAL A 157 -10.90 7.63 5.78
C VAL A 157 -10.22 8.47 6.84
N ASN A 158 -10.23 7.96 8.07
CA ASN A 158 -9.68 8.63 9.26
C ASN A 158 -8.65 7.78 9.99
N ILE A 159 -8.43 6.54 9.54
CA ILE A 159 -7.35 5.66 10.00
C ILE A 159 -6.70 5.03 8.78
N VAL A 160 -5.38 4.98 8.73
CA VAL A 160 -4.66 4.16 7.76
C VAL A 160 -3.68 3.22 8.41
N GLY A 161 -3.48 2.07 7.79
CA GLY A 161 -2.59 1.04 8.31
C GLY A 161 -1.91 0.23 7.22
N LEU A 162 -0.82 -0.42 7.60
CA LEU A 162 -0.19 -1.47 6.83
C LEU A 162 0.56 -2.43 7.76
N VAL A 163 0.82 -3.62 7.24
CA VAL A 163 1.79 -4.58 7.79
C VAL A 163 2.87 -4.78 6.74
N SER A 164 4.14 -4.64 7.14
CA SER A 164 5.27 -4.83 6.23
C SER A 164 6.55 -5.14 7.00
N SER A 165 7.38 -6.04 6.46
CA SER A 165 8.76 -6.24 6.93
C SER A 165 9.67 -5.05 6.64
N HIS A 166 9.32 -4.17 5.69
CA HIS A 166 10.24 -3.15 5.18
C HIS A 166 10.04 -1.77 5.84
N PRO A 167 11.06 -1.22 6.54
CA PRO A 167 10.94 0.08 7.21
C PRO A 167 10.59 1.25 6.28
N ALA A 168 11.02 1.20 5.02
CA ALA A 168 10.72 2.22 4.03
C ALA A 168 9.22 2.30 3.72
N ALA A 169 8.50 1.17 3.69
CA ALA A 169 7.05 1.13 3.49
C ALA A 169 6.32 1.76 4.69
N CYS A 170 6.73 1.42 5.92
CA CYS A 170 6.18 2.02 7.13
C CYS A 170 6.38 3.54 7.17
N ASN A 171 7.57 4.02 6.79
CA ASN A 171 7.85 5.45 6.70
C ASN A 171 7.05 6.12 5.56
N ALA A 172 6.84 5.44 4.42
CA ALA A 172 5.98 5.97 3.36
C ALA A 172 4.54 6.19 3.86
N LEU A 173 4.00 5.27 4.67
CA LEU A 173 2.69 5.43 5.31
C LEU A 173 2.69 6.57 6.33
N ALA A 174 3.76 6.73 7.12
CA ALA A 174 3.90 7.86 8.01
C ALA A 174 3.81 9.20 7.25
N LYS A 175 4.49 9.30 6.09
CA LYS A 175 4.39 10.48 5.22
C LYS A 175 3.00 10.66 4.61
N TYR A 176 2.32 9.57 4.25
CA TYR A 176 0.92 9.63 3.85
C TYR A 176 0.04 10.29 4.93
N ALA A 177 0.26 9.91 6.19
CA ALA A 177 -0.44 10.44 7.36
C ALA A 177 0.03 11.84 7.80
N ALA A 178 0.90 12.51 7.02
CA ALA A 178 1.55 13.77 7.39
C ALA A 178 2.31 13.72 8.74
N GLY A 179 2.76 12.52 9.11
CA GLY A 179 3.47 12.25 10.36
C GLY A 179 4.93 11.85 10.16
N ASN A 180 5.50 11.35 11.26
CA ASN A 180 6.85 10.81 11.33
C ASN A 180 6.77 9.41 11.93
N ILE A 181 7.50 8.45 11.34
CA ILE A 181 7.53 7.08 11.83
C ILE A 181 8.15 6.99 13.24
N LYS A 182 9.06 7.91 13.61
CA LYS A 182 9.61 8.01 14.96
C LYS A 182 8.53 8.31 16.01
N ASP A 183 7.59 9.17 15.65
CA ASP A 183 6.64 9.80 16.58
C ASP A 183 5.23 9.21 16.43
N ILE A 184 5.14 7.93 16.02
CA ILE A 184 3.85 7.26 15.87
C ILE A 184 3.14 7.19 17.23
N ASN A 185 1.82 7.35 17.23
CA ASN A 185 1.04 7.27 18.46
C ASN A 185 0.86 5.79 18.86
N LEU A 186 1.83 5.22 19.58
CA LEU A 186 1.78 3.82 20.03
C LEU A 186 0.55 3.53 20.90
N ASN A 187 0.08 4.49 21.70
CA ASN A 187 -1.16 4.31 22.48
C ASN A 187 -2.39 4.16 21.59
N PHE A 188 -2.44 4.88 20.46
CA PHE A 188 -3.49 4.72 19.47
C PHE A 188 -3.46 3.30 18.86
N ILE A 189 -2.27 2.82 18.49
CA ILE A 189 -2.09 1.47 17.96
C ILE A 189 -2.52 0.42 18.99
N ARG A 190 -2.04 0.51 20.24
CA ARG A 190 -2.41 -0.40 21.33
C ARG A 190 -3.92 -0.50 21.49
N LYS A 191 -4.60 0.64 21.46
CA LYS A 191 -6.05 0.73 21.65
C LYS A 191 -6.86 0.15 20.48
N HIS A 192 -6.38 0.33 19.25
CA HIS A 192 -7.21 0.11 18.05
C HIS A 192 -6.79 -1.08 17.19
N ALA A 193 -5.54 -1.53 17.23
CA ALA A 193 -5.00 -2.56 16.35
C ALA A 193 -5.84 -3.85 16.34
N SER A 194 -6.16 -4.39 17.52
CA SER A 194 -6.95 -5.62 17.63
C SER A 194 -8.33 -5.49 16.98
N GLY A 195 -9.04 -4.38 17.24
CA GLY A 195 -10.36 -4.11 16.65
C GLY A 195 -10.32 -3.89 15.13
N ILE A 196 -9.31 -3.15 14.65
CA ILE A 196 -9.10 -2.91 13.21
C ILE A 196 -8.84 -4.22 12.47
N LEU A 197 -7.95 -5.08 13.00
CA LEU A 197 -7.65 -6.37 12.38
C LEU A 197 -8.85 -7.32 12.45
N ALA A 198 -9.57 -7.39 13.58
CA ALA A 198 -10.74 -8.25 13.75
C ALA A 198 -11.89 -7.91 12.78
N THR A 199 -12.06 -6.63 12.45
CA THR A 199 -13.06 -6.14 11.49
C THR A 199 -12.58 -6.16 10.03
N SER A 200 -11.32 -6.51 9.79
CA SER A 200 -10.76 -6.48 8.44
C SER A 200 -11.47 -7.47 7.51
N PRO A 201 -11.83 -7.04 6.29
CA PRO A 201 -12.36 -7.94 5.27
C PRO A 201 -11.29 -8.91 4.71
N ILE A 202 -10.01 -8.65 5.01
CA ILE A 202 -8.88 -9.40 4.48
C ILE A 202 -8.50 -10.54 5.45
N SER A 203 -8.59 -11.77 4.97
CA SER A 203 -8.47 -12.99 5.78
C SER A 203 -7.15 -13.08 6.57
N TYR A 204 -6.01 -12.82 5.91
CA TYR A 204 -4.71 -12.92 6.57
C TYR A 204 -4.51 -11.88 7.66
N LEU A 205 -5.12 -10.69 7.53
CA LEU A 205 -5.07 -9.65 8.56
C LEU A 205 -5.95 -10.00 9.76
N ARG A 206 -7.14 -10.56 9.52
CA ARG A 206 -8.04 -11.00 10.58
C ARG A 206 -7.45 -12.13 11.42
N ALA A 207 -6.69 -13.02 10.78
CA ALA A 207 -6.01 -14.14 11.44
C ALA A 207 -4.64 -13.77 12.04
N ALA A 208 -4.19 -12.53 11.85
CA ALA A 208 -2.85 -12.12 12.21
C ALA A 208 -2.70 -11.96 13.73
N GLN A 209 -1.58 -12.43 14.27
CA GLN A 209 -1.32 -12.40 15.71
C GLN A 209 -0.52 -11.15 16.04
N LEU A 210 -1.07 -10.27 16.87
CA LEU A 210 -0.37 -9.10 17.39
C LEU A 210 0.77 -9.55 18.33
N ARG A 211 1.95 -8.96 18.17
CA ARG A 211 3.18 -9.32 18.90
C ARG A 211 3.99 -8.10 19.31
N GLY A 212 4.75 -8.26 20.38
CA GLY A 212 5.64 -7.22 20.90
C GLY A 212 5.10 -6.53 22.15
N THR A 213 5.94 -5.71 22.76
CA THR A 213 5.68 -5.05 24.06
C THR A 213 4.47 -4.12 24.07
N LEU A 214 3.93 -3.79 22.89
CA LEU A 214 2.71 -3.02 22.79
C LEU A 214 1.45 -3.83 23.13
N PHE A 215 1.48 -5.15 22.92
CA PHE A 215 0.32 -6.05 22.98
C PHE A 215 0.49 -7.21 23.98
N GLU A 216 1.72 -7.57 24.31
CA GLU A 216 2.06 -8.69 25.18
C GLU A 216 2.78 -8.16 26.43
N ASP A 217 2.28 -8.55 27.60
CA ASP A 217 2.97 -8.29 28.88
C ASP A 217 4.28 -9.09 28.93
N ASP A 218 5.31 -8.53 29.56
CA ASP A 218 6.64 -9.15 29.76
C ASP A 218 7.37 -9.61 28.48
N CYS A 219 7.05 -9.03 27.31
CA CYS A 219 7.72 -9.34 26.06
C CYS A 219 9.15 -8.75 26.03
N ASP A 220 10.17 -9.61 25.92
CA ASP A 220 11.59 -9.25 25.89
C ASP A 220 12.24 -9.37 24.50
N SER A 221 11.44 -9.68 23.48
CA SER A 221 11.91 -9.96 22.11
C SER A 221 12.51 -8.75 21.38
N GLY A 222 12.34 -7.54 21.89
CA GLY A 222 12.70 -6.29 21.22
C GLY A 222 11.67 -5.78 20.20
N ALA A 223 10.65 -6.59 19.84
CA ALA A 223 9.53 -6.12 19.05
C ALA A 223 8.62 -5.19 19.88
N ILE A 224 8.16 -4.08 19.30
CA ILE A 224 7.22 -3.17 19.94
C ILE A 224 5.83 -3.31 19.32
N SER A 225 5.70 -2.99 18.03
CA SER A 225 4.43 -3.05 17.29
C SER A 225 4.59 -3.95 16.07
N SER A 226 4.24 -5.23 16.22
CA SER A 226 4.47 -6.25 15.21
C SER A 226 3.29 -7.20 15.05
N VAL A 227 3.28 -7.92 13.94
CA VAL A 227 2.35 -9.01 13.64
C VAL A 227 3.15 -10.24 13.24
N PHE A 228 2.82 -11.40 13.80
CA PHE A 228 3.32 -12.68 13.30
C PHE A 228 2.47 -13.17 12.13
N THR A 229 2.99 -13.00 10.92
CA THR A 229 2.30 -13.39 9.67
C THR A 229 2.73 -14.75 9.15
N LYS A 230 3.73 -15.39 9.80
CA LYS A 230 4.38 -16.63 9.35
C LYS A 230 5.00 -16.49 7.96
N PHE A 231 5.30 -15.27 7.54
CA PHE A 231 5.81 -14.99 6.22
C PHE A 231 7.33 -14.80 6.30
N TYR A 232 8.05 -15.92 6.19
CA TYR A 232 9.51 -15.97 6.36
C TYR A 232 10.26 -15.49 5.10
N VAL A 233 10.18 -14.20 4.80
CA VAL A 233 11.02 -13.58 3.77
C VAL A 233 12.42 -13.30 4.30
N ASP A 234 13.38 -13.18 3.40
CA ASP A 234 14.74 -12.79 3.74
C ASP A 234 14.74 -11.34 4.22
N HIS A 235 15.23 -11.13 5.43
CA HIS A 235 15.26 -9.82 6.08
C HIS A 235 16.59 -9.08 5.91
N THR A 236 17.50 -9.53 5.04
CA THR A 236 18.84 -8.91 4.88
C THR A 236 18.73 -7.44 4.46
N GLU A 237 17.94 -7.14 3.43
CA GLU A 237 17.71 -5.76 2.99
C GLU A 237 16.87 -4.97 4.01
N PRO A 238 15.73 -5.49 4.52
CA PRO A 238 14.94 -4.77 5.52
C PRO A 238 15.72 -4.41 6.79
N LEU A 239 16.56 -5.32 7.33
CA LEU A 239 17.38 -5.07 8.51
C LEU A 239 18.49 -4.05 8.24
N LYS A 240 19.08 -4.07 7.03
CA LYS A 240 20.04 -3.02 6.62
C LYS A 240 19.37 -1.65 6.59
N VAL A 241 18.14 -1.54 6.10
CA VAL A 241 17.41 -0.27 6.12
C VAL A 241 16.98 0.10 7.54
N LEU A 242 16.53 -0.86 8.34
CA LEU A 242 16.15 -0.65 9.74
C LEU A 242 17.28 -0.02 10.55
N SER A 243 18.49 -0.59 10.45
CA SER A 243 19.67 -0.07 11.15
C SER A 243 19.98 1.39 10.79
N GLN A 244 19.68 1.84 9.57
CA GLN A 244 19.86 3.25 9.17
C GLN A 244 18.85 4.18 9.86
N TYR A 245 17.60 3.74 10.04
CA TYR A 245 16.62 4.50 10.81
C TYR A 245 16.96 4.51 12.31
N GLN A 246 17.38 3.37 12.87
CA GLN A 246 17.79 3.27 14.27
C GLN A 246 19.02 4.13 14.58
N ALA A 247 20.04 4.12 13.71
CA ALA A 247 21.24 4.96 13.87
C ALA A 247 20.96 6.47 13.86
N ARG A 248 19.82 6.88 13.29
CA ARG A 248 19.37 8.28 13.25
C ARG A 248 18.32 8.59 14.33
N ASP A 249 18.02 7.64 15.20
CA ASP A 249 16.93 7.73 16.16
C ASP A 249 15.60 8.12 15.47
N GLN A 250 15.27 7.42 14.39
CA GLN A 250 14.08 7.63 13.55
C GLN A 250 13.15 6.42 13.51
N TRP A 251 13.27 5.48 14.45
CA TRP A 251 12.48 4.25 14.47
C TRP A 251 11.91 3.97 15.85
N CYS A 252 10.65 3.53 15.91
CA CYS A 252 9.96 3.25 17.18
C CYS A 252 9.13 1.95 17.20
N LEU A 253 9.10 1.17 16.11
CA LEU A 253 8.28 -0.05 16.04
C LEU A 253 8.99 -1.30 16.60
N GLY A 254 10.24 -1.15 17.05
CA GLY A 254 11.07 -2.21 17.61
C GLY A 254 11.85 -2.99 16.57
N GLU A 255 12.29 -4.18 16.94
CA GLU A 255 13.07 -5.10 16.10
C GLU A 255 12.20 -5.87 15.09
N LEU A 256 12.78 -6.23 13.95
CA LEU A 256 12.15 -7.11 12.95
C LEU A 256 12.51 -8.56 13.22
N LEU A 257 11.57 -9.34 13.76
CA LEU A 257 11.76 -10.76 14.04
C LEU A 257 11.46 -11.64 12.82
N ASP A 258 12.05 -12.83 12.76
CA ASP A 258 11.77 -13.79 11.68
C ASP A 258 10.29 -14.17 11.63
N GLY A 259 9.71 -14.15 10.42
CA GLY A 259 8.28 -14.45 10.19
C GLY A 259 7.30 -13.41 10.73
N HIS A 260 7.84 -12.30 11.24
CA HIS A 260 7.07 -11.15 11.70
C HIS A 260 7.22 -9.99 10.73
N GLU A 261 6.27 -9.07 10.82
CA GLU A 261 6.25 -7.83 10.08
C GLU A 261 5.89 -6.68 11.03
N PHE A 262 6.31 -5.46 10.70
CA PHE A 262 5.95 -4.29 11.49
C PHE A 262 4.47 -3.95 11.30
N LEU A 263 3.83 -3.50 12.37
CA LEU A 263 2.49 -2.95 12.34
C LEU A 263 2.55 -1.44 12.47
N ALA A 264 2.14 -0.73 11.42
CA ALA A 264 2.04 0.73 11.42
C ALA A 264 0.59 1.14 11.22
N ILE A 265 0.03 1.90 12.16
CA ILE A 265 -1.34 2.45 12.09
C ILE A 265 -1.30 3.92 12.49
N PHE A 266 -1.92 4.77 11.69
CA PHE A 266 -1.97 6.21 11.91
C PHE A 266 -3.43 6.71 11.90
N PRO A 267 -3.86 7.51 12.89
CA PRO A 267 -5.02 8.37 12.68
C PRO A 267 -4.67 9.43 11.64
N ILE A 268 -5.62 9.77 10.78
CA ILE A 268 -5.48 10.85 9.80
C ILE A 268 -6.70 11.76 9.84
N SER A 269 -6.49 13.03 9.50
CA SER A 269 -7.60 13.93 9.23
C SER A 269 -8.25 13.53 7.91
N PRO A 270 -9.58 13.35 7.86
CA PRO A 270 -10.29 13.09 6.61
C PRO A 270 -9.94 14.13 5.55
N VAL A 271 -9.77 13.70 4.30
CA VAL A 271 -9.69 14.63 3.18
C VAL A 271 -11.02 15.38 3.11
N PRO A 272 -11.03 16.74 3.13
CA PRO A 272 -12.26 17.50 3.02
C PRO A 272 -12.98 17.14 1.73
N VAL A 273 -14.24 16.73 1.84
CA VAL A 273 -15.11 16.60 0.66
C VAL A 273 -15.56 18.02 0.33
N SER A 274 -14.97 18.64 -0.69
CA SER A 274 -15.56 19.87 -1.23
C SER A 274 -16.98 19.56 -1.68
N PRO A 275 -18.02 20.27 -1.21
CA PRO A 275 -19.36 20.07 -1.73
C PRO A 275 -19.35 20.38 -3.22
N ILE A 276 -19.68 19.39 -4.04
CA ILE A 276 -20.00 19.61 -5.45
C ILE A 276 -21.32 20.37 -5.43
N THR A 277 -21.28 21.69 -5.55
CA THR A 277 -22.48 22.50 -5.74
C THR A 277 -23.11 22.04 -7.05
N PRO A 278 -24.37 21.56 -7.07
CA PRO A 278 -25.05 21.28 -8.31
C PRO A 278 -25.10 22.57 -9.14
N ILE A 279 -24.53 22.55 -10.34
CA ILE A 279 -24.77 23.60 -11.31
C ILE A 279 -26.23 23.44 -11.71
N GLU A 280 -27.08 24.29 -11.13
CA GLU A 280 -28.48 24.39 -11.52
C GLU A 280 -28.53 24.73 -13.01
N PRO A 281 -29.24 23.95 -13.85
CA PRO A 281 -29.34 24.24 -15.26
C PRO A 281 -30.01 25.59 -15.44
N GLN A 282 -29.26 26.58 -15.95
CA GLN A 282 -29.83 27.85 -16.36
C GLN A 282 -30.92 27.56 -17.39
N SER A 283 -32.16 27.80 -16.98
CA SER A 283 -33.33 27.77 -17.85
C SER A 283 -33.10 28.74 -19.02
N PRO A 284 -33.38 28.32 -20.27
CA PRO A 284 -33.18 29.17 -21.43
C PRO A 284 -34.06 30.41 -21.29
N THR A 285 -33.44 31.59 -21.31
CA THR A 285 -34.13 32.86 -21.46
C THR A 285 -34.97 32.80 -22.73
N LYS A 286 -36.30 32.80 -22.55
CA LYS A 286 -37.24 33.05 -23.64
C LYS A 286 -37.08 34.51 -24.06
N SER A 287 -36.72 34.68 -25.34
CA SER A 287 -37.05 35.78 -26.27
C SER A 287 -37.18 37.19 -25.69
#